data_AF-A0AB39V6Y1-F1
#
_entry.id   AF-A0AB39V6Y1-F1
#
_cell.length_a   1.000
_cell.length_b   1.000
_cell.length_c   1.000
_cell.angle_alpha   90.00
_cell.angle_beta   90.00
_cell.angle_gamma   90.00
#
_symmetry.space_group_name_H-M   'P 1'
#
loop_
_entity.id
_entity.type
_entity.pdbx_description
1 polymer ?
#
loop_
_entity_poly.entity_id
_entity_poly.type
_entity_poly.pdbx_seq_one_letter_code
_entity_poly.pdbx_strand_id
1 'polypeptide(L)'
;MKNDNFSCENCGGMMRFDSRTQSLKCENCGTEKELPRTLTWERHRLNEYDHLLKKEKNDTLTIVECQSCGATIEMDPHISSGKCPYCNSNIVISEKAVSLLEPDGLRPFGIDQRDVGRIFSNWVKKRWFAPNALKTLYQAGKIMGIYLPYWSFDNNADCDYTALGGIDRTETYYEDGKEKTRIVTDWYSVKCAE
;
A
#
# COMPACT_ATOMS: atom_id res chain seq x y z
N MET A 1 15.97 1.70 -9.87
CA MET A 1 16.31 0.31 -10.24
C MET A 1 17.61 0.31 -11.03
N LYS A 2 18.70 -0.26 -10.49
CA LYS A 2 19.91 -0.49 -11.30
C LYS A 2 19.52 -1.35 -12.50
N ASN A 3 20.10 -1.06 -13.65
CA ASN A 3 19.84 -1.72 -14.91
C ASN A 3 20.44 -3.14 -14.86
N ASP A 4 19.86 -4.01 -14.03
CA ASP A 4 20.20 -5.42 -13.95
C ASP A 4 19.79 -6.02 -15.27
N ASN A 5 20.79 -6.43 -16.04
CA ASN A 5 20.61 -6.92 -17.39
C ASN A 5 19.83 -8.24 -17.32
N PHE A 6 18.49 -8.19 -17.50
CA PHE A 6 17.58 -9.35 -17.53
C PHE A 6 17.79 -10.20 -18.80
N SER A 7 19.05 -10.46 -19.14
CA SER A 7 19.46 -11.28 -20.27
C SER A 7 19.56 -12.74 -19.83
N CYS A 8 19.08 -13.64 -20.67
CA CYS A 8 19.12 -15.07 -20.45
C CYS A 8 20.56 -15.58 -20.55
N GLU A 9 21.03 -16.27 -19.52
CA GLU A 9 22.39 -16.83 -19.48
C GLU A 9 22.61 -17.93 -20.55
N ASN A 10 21.54 -18.56 -21.04
CA ASN A 10 21.61 -19.63 -22.02
C ASN A 10 21.68 -19.11 -23.48
N CYS A 11 20.90 -18.08 -23.82
CA CYS A 11 20.77 -17.64 -25.22
C CYS A 11 20.89 -16.12 -25.43
N GLY A 12 21.14 -15.34 -24.38
CA GLY A 12 21.19 -13.87 -24.43
C GLY A 12 19.85 -13.17 -24.66
N GLY A 13 18.73 -13.90 -24.74
CA GLY A 13 17.40 -13.33 -24.95
C GLY A 13 16.85 -12.64 -23.70
N MET A 14 15.86 -11.77 -23.86
CA MET A 14 15.23 -11.09 -22.72
C MET A 14 14.44 -12.08 -21.84
N MET A 15 14.64 -11.96 -20.53
CA MET A 15 13.90 -12.69 -19.50
C MET A 15 12.72 -11.83 -19.06
N ARG A 16 11.52 -12.43 -18.96
CA ARG A 16 10.32 -11.78 -18.42
C ARG A 16 9.80 -12.50 -17.20
N PHE A 17 9.25 -11.75 -16.26
CA PHE A 17 8.59 -12.34 -15.11
C PHE A 17 7.30 -13.04 -15.51
N ASP A 18 7.15 -14.30 -15.10
CA ASP A 18 5.94 -15.09 -15.25
C ASP A 18 5.21 -15.18 -13.90
N SER A 19 4.01 -14.60 -13.86
CA SER A 19 3.17 -14.55 -12.65
C SER A 19 2.63 -15.92 -12.20
N ARG A 20 2.60 -16.92 -13.09
CA ARG A 20 2.06 -18.25 -12.77
C ARG A 20 3.12 -19.12 -12.11
N THR A 21 4.34 -19.08 -12.61
CA THR A 21 5.48 -19.83 -12.05
C THR A 21 6.23 -19.05 -10.98
N GLN A 22 5.99 -17.73 -10.86
CA GLN A 22 6.72 -16.82 -9.97
C GLN A 22 8.23 -16.88 -10.23
N SER A 23 8.61 -16.94 -11.51
CA SER A 23 9.98 -17.05 -11.98
C SER A 23 10.24 -16.14 -13.18
N LEU A 24 11.50 -15.94 -13.55
CA LEU A 24 11.87 -15.29 -14.81
C LEU A 24 11.93 -16.35 -15.90
N LYS A 25 11.28 -16.11 -17.04
CA LYS A 25 11.25 -16.99 -18.19
C LYS A 25 11.79 -16.29 -19.44
N CYS A 26 12.68 -16.96 -20.16
CA CYS A 26 13.18 -16.48 -21.44
C CYS A 26 12.11 -16.68 -22.52
N GLU A 27 11.74 -15.60 -23.23
CA GLU A 27 10.78 -15.69 -24.33
C GLU A 27 11.34 -16.40 -25.57
N ASN A 28 12.67 -16.50 -25.69
CA ASN A 28 13.33 -17.05 -26.87
C ASN A 28 13.62 -18.56 -26.76
N CYS A 29 14.24 -19.00 -25.67
CA CYS A 29 14.64 -20.41 -25.50
C CYS A 29 13.86 -21.15 -24.39
N GLY A 30 13.00 -20.47 -23.64
CA GLY A 30 12.19 -21.06 -22.59
C GLY A 30 12.91 -21.36 -21.27
N THR A 31 14.20 -21.02 -21.14
CA THR A 31 14.93 -21.15 -19.87
C THR A 31 14.21 -20.40 -18.75
N GLU A 32 14.05 -21.07 -17.61
CA GLU A 32 13.44 -20.51 -16.41
C GLU A 32 14.50 -20.30 -15.32
N LYS A 33 14.39 -19.18 -14.60
CA LYS A 33 15.24 -18.82 -13.47
C LYS A 33 14.34 -18.47 -12.29
N GLU A 34 14.45 -19.24 -11.23
CA GLU A 34 13.70 -18.97 -10.00
C GLU A 34 14.17 -17.66 -9.35
N LEU A 35 13.22 -16.91 -8.81
CA LEU A 35 13.52 -15.72 -8.02
C LEU A 35 13.76 -16.13 -6.56
N PRO A 36 14.61 -15.38 -5.82
CA PRO A 36 14.74 -15.55 -4.39
C PRO A 36 13.37 -15.45 -3.72
N ARG A 37 12.98 -16.49 -2.96
CA ARG A 37 11.72 -16.51 -2.19
C ARG A 37 11.92 -16.16 -0.72
N THR A 38 13.15 -15.86 -0.33
CA THR A 38 13.50 -15.49 1.04
C THR A 38 13.17 -14.03 1.26
N LEU A 39 12.13 -13.77 2.05
CA LEU A 39 11.94 -12.46 2.66
C LEU A 39 13.03 -12.29 3.72
N THR A 40 13.84 -11.25 3.61
CA THR A 40 14.73 -10.83 4.69
C THR A 40 13.84 -10.25 5.78
N TRP A 41 13.52 -11.06 6.80
CA TRP A 41 12.79 -10.61 8.00
C TRP A 41 13.68 -9.76 8.92
N GLU A 42 14.68 -9.07 8.38
CA GLU A 42 15.54 -8.20 9.15
C GLU A 42 14.72 -6.97 9.52
N ARG A 43 14.17 -6.98 10.74
CA ARG A 43 13.35 -5.90 11.26
C ARG A 43 14.26 -4.74 11.64
N HIS A 44 14.10 -3.62 10.98
CA HIS A 44 14.75 -2.37 11.38
C HIS A 44 14.19 -1.89 12.72
N ARG A 45 15.05 -1.50 13.65
CA ARG A 45 14.56 -0.78 14.83
C ARG A 45 14.09 0.61 14.41
N LEU A 46 13.00 1.08 15.00
CA LEU A 46 12.48 2.44 14.76
C LEU A 46 13.55 3.53 14.92
N ASN A 47 14.47 3.36 15.89
CA ASN A 47 15.53 4.33 16.15
C ASN A 47 16.65 4.29 15.08
N GLU A 48 16.85 3.17 14.39
CA GLU A 48 17.85 3.02 13.33
C GLU A 48 17.34 3.62 12.01
N TYR A 49 16.03 3.62 11.82
CA TYR A 49 15.34 4.10 10.63
C TYR A 49 15.62 5.58 10.30
N ASP A 50 15.56 6.46 11.31
CA ASP A 50 15.86 7.90 11.15
C ASP A 50 17.30 8.15 10.68
N HIS A 51 18.23 7.30 11.09
CA HIS A 51 19.63 7.37 10.66
C HIS A 51 19.80 6.88 9.22
N LEU A 52 19.09 5.82 8.82
CA LEU A 52 19.14 5.28 7.46
C LEU A 52 18.58 6.27 6.43
N LEU A 53 17.43 6.89 6.70
CA LEU A 53 16.84 7.93 5.83
C LEU A 53 17.79 9.12 5.59
N LYS A 54 18.56 9.52 6.60
CA LYS A 54 19.50 10.64 6.48
C LYS A 54 20.79 10.26 5.74
N LYS A 55 21.18 8.98 5.78
CA LYS A 55 22.41 8.46 5.19
C LYS A 55 22.24 8.13 3.71
N GLU A 56 21.09 7.57 3.33
CA GLU A 56 20.80 7.15 1.96
C GLU A 56 20.13 8.27 1.14
N LYS A 57 20.87 9.35 0.83
CA LYS A 57 20.44 10.23 -0.25
C LYS A 57 20.60 9.51 -1.58
N ASN A 58 19.49 8.99 -2.10
CA ASN A 58 19.45 8.38 -3.41
C ASN A 58 19.00 9.41 -4.45
N ASP A 59 19.96 10.09 -5.07
CA ASP A 59 19.71 11.15 -6.08
C ASP A 59 19.20 10.60 -7.43
N THR A 60 18.89 9.30 -7.50
CA THR A 60 18.50 8.63 -8.75
C THR A 60 16.99 8.52 -8.96
N LEU A 61 16.17 8.83 -7.96
CA LEU A 61 14.71 8.71 -8.03
C LEU A 61 14.04 10.09 -7.95
N THR A 62 13.17 10.39 -8.91
CA THR A 62 12.36 11.60 -8.87
C THR A 62 10.98 11.25 -8.33
N ILE A 63 10.63 11.84 -7.19
CA ILE A 63 9.30 11.71 -6.60
C ILE A 63 8.50 12.95 -6.94
N VAL A 64 7.31 12.75 -7.48
CA VAL A 64 6.42 13.85 -7.83
C VAL A 64 5.11 13.73 -7.05
N GLU A 65 4.70 14.83 -6.45
CA GLU A 65 3.37 14.97 -5.86
C GLU A 65 2.38 15.43 -6.92
N CYS A 66 1.34 14.64 -7.14
CA CYS A 66 0.25 14.95 -8.06
C CYS A 66 -0.59 16.12 -7.53
N GLN A 67 -0.51 17.27 -8.20
CA GLN A 67 -1.26 18.48 -7.82
C GLN A 67 -2.79 18.32 -7.83
N SER A 68 -3.32 17.31 -8.52
CA SER A 68 -4.77 17.07 -8.60
C SER A 68 -5.33 16.17 -7.49
N CYS A 69 -4.53 15.27 -6.92
CA CYS A 69 -5.02 14.31 -5.91
C CYS A 69 -4.12 14.13 -4.68
N GLY A 70 -2.95 14.78 -4.64
CA GLY A 70 -1.98 14.68 -3.55
C GLY A 70 -1.18 13.38 -3.53
N ALA A 71 -1.34 12.50 -4.51
CA ALA A 71 -0.59 11.24 -4.55
C ALA A 71 0.90 11.48 -4.83
N THR A 72 1.75 10.82 -4.05
CA THR A 72 3.21 10.79 -4.22
C THR A 72 3.58 9.62 -5.14
N ILE A 73 4.28 9.90 -6.24
CA ILE A 73 4.56 8.92 -7.30
C ILE A 73 6.05 8.94 -7.65
N GLU A 74 6.66 7.76 -7.72
CA GLU A 74 8.00 7.58 -8.28
C GLU A 74 7.93 7.62 -9.81
N MET A 75 8.77 8.45 -10.43
CA MET A 75 8.88 8.56 -11.88
C MET A 75 10.34 8.46 -12.33
N ASP A 76 10.53 7.97 -13.55
CA ASP A 76 11.83 7.96 -14.20
C ASP A 76 12.36 9.40 -14.35
N PRO A 77 13.57 9.72 -13.84
CA PRO A 77 14.14 11.06 -13.90
C PRO A 77 14.38 11.57 -15.33
N HIS A 78 14.41 10.69 -16.33
CA HIS A 78 14.62 11.05 -17.73
C HIS A 78 13.32 11.40 -18.47
N ILE A 79 12.16 11.21 -17.85
CA ILE A 79 10.87 11.58 -18.42
C ILE A 79 10.51 13.00 -17.93
N SER A 80 10.04 13.87 -18.82
CA SER A 80 9.64 15.25 -18.46
C SER A 80 8.16 15.38 -18.12
N SER A 81 7.34 14.42 -18.55
CA SER A 81 5.89 14.42 -18.31
C SER A 81 5.32 13.00 -18.26
N GLY A 82 4.32 12.80 -17.41
CA GLY A 82 3.63 11.53 -17.24
C GLY A 82 2.15 11.71 -16.88
N LYS A 83 1.47 10.59 -16.65
CA LYS A 83 0.10 10.59 -16.10
C LYS A 83 0.10 10.02 -14.71
N CYS A 84 -0.67 10.63 -13.82
CA CYS A 84 -0.94 10.10 -12.49
C CYS A 84 -1.63 8.74 -12.62
N PRO A 85 -1.07 7.64 -12.08
CA PRO A 85 -1.72 6.32 -12.15
C PRO A 85 -3.00 6.25 -11.32
N TYR A 86 -3.20 7.19 -10.40
CA TYR A 86 -4.36 7.25 -9.49
C TYR A 86 -5.54 8.02 -10.09
N CYS A 87 -5.32 9.27 -10.51
CA CYS A 87 -6.39 10.16 -10.99
C CYS A 87 -6.30 10.51 -12.48
N ASN A 88 -5.28 10.00 -13.19
CA ASN A 88 -5.06 10.22 -14.62
C ASN A 88 -4.83 11.70 -15.02
N SER A 89 -4.52 12.58 -14.06
CA SER A 89 -4.06 13.94 -14.34
C SER A 89 -2.67 13.93 -15.00
N ASN A 90 -2.38 14.96 -15.81
CA ASN A 90 -1.03 15.15 -16.33
C ASN A 90 -0.11 15.62 -15.20
N ILE A 91 1.10 15.09 -15.17
CA ILE A 91 2.15 15.46 -14.24
C ILE A 91 3.31 16.01 -15.06
N VAL A 92 3.72 17.24 -14.75
CA VAL A 92 4.95 17.85 -15.26
C VAL A 92 5.98 17.75 -14.14
N ILE A 93 7.12 17.14 -14.44
CA ILE A 93 8.14 16.87 -13.42
C ILE A 93 8.92 18.15 -13.19
N SER A 94 8.61 18.84 -12.08
CA SER A 94 9.41 19.94 -11.54
C SER A 94 10.27 19.38 -10.41
N GLU A 95 11.57 19.32 -10.64
CA GLU A 95 12.63 18.77 -9.77
C GLU A 95 12.30 18.75 -8.27
N LYS A 96 12.02 17.55 -7.74
CA LYS A 96 12.22 17.20 -6.32
C LYS A 96 12.66 15.74 -6.24
N ALA A 97 13.97 15.53 -6.10
CA ALA A 97 14.48 14.26 -5.63
C ALA A 97 14.26 14.20 -4.11
N VAL A 98 13.53 13.19 -3.64
CA VAL A 98 13.38 12.89 -2.22
C VAL A 98 14.04 11.54 -1.99
N SER A 99 14.83 11.44 -0.92
CA SER A 99 15.42 10.18 -0.50
C SER A 99 14.30 9.21 -0.10
N LEU A 100 14.26 8.06 -0.78
CA LEU A 100 13.49 6.89 -0.39
C LEU A 100 14.44 5.84 0.13
N LEU A 101 14.02 5.15 1.18
CA LEU A 101 14.63 3.89 1.53
C LEU A 101 14.23 2.82 0.52
N GLU A 102 15.20 2.00 0.15
CA GLU A 102 14.93 0.81 -0.65
C GLU A 102 14.04 -0.15 0.16
N PRO A 103 12.96 -0.69 -0.42
CA PRO A 103 12.06 -1.58 0.31
C PRO A 103 12.77 -2.90 0.66
N ASP A 104 12.54 -3.41 1.88
CA ASP A 104 13.08 -4.69 2.35
C ASP A 104 12.57 -5.90 1.55
N GLY A 105 11.48 -5.71 0.83
CA GLY A 105 10.93 -6.73 -0.04
C GLY A 105 9.87 -6.19 -0.97
N LEU A 106 9.66 -6.91 -2.06
CA LEU A 106 8.55 -6.68 -2.99
C LEU A 106 7.72 -7.95 -3.10
N ARG A 107 6.41 -7.81 -3.19
CA ARG A 107 5.52 -8.94 -3.48
C ARG A 107 5.24 -8.98 -4.97
N PRO A 108 5.70 -10.01 -5.70
CA PRO A 108 5.47 -10.06 -7.14
C PRO A 108 3.98 -10.17 -7.47
N PHE A 109 3.60 -9.75 -8.68
CA PHE A 109 2.23 -9.89 -9.16
C PHE A 109 1.85 -11.37 -9.28
N GLY A 110 0.71 -11.74 -8.71
CA GLY A 110 0.15 -13.09 -8.82
C GLY A 110 -0.84 -13.28 -9.97
N ILE A 111 -1.12 -12.23 -10.73
CA ILE A 111 -2.09 -12.25 -11.85
C ILE A 111 -1.39 -11.74 -13.09
N ASP A 112 -1.48 -12.52 -14.18
CA ASP A 112 -0.96 -12.14 -15.48
C ASP A 112 -1.78 -10.97 -16.07
N GLN A 113 -1.10 -9.98 -16.66
CA GLN A 113 -1.74 -8.83 -17.28
C GLN A 113 -2.82 -9.23 -18.31
N ARG A 114 -2.63 -10.34 -19.03
CA ARG A 114 -3.58 -10.87 -20.02
C ARG A 114 -4.88 -11.36 -19.37
N ASP A 115 -4.81 -11.80 -18.11
CA ASP A 115 -5.94 -12.32 -17.35
C ASP A 115 -6.75 -11.21 -16.64
N VAL A 116 -6.13 -10.05 -16.38
CA VAL A 116 -6.71 -8.94 -15.61
C VAL A 116 -8.06 -8.47 -16.18
N GLY A 117 -8.15 -8.22 -17.49
CA GLY A 117 -9.38 -7.72 -18.12
C GLY A 117 -10.56 -8.68 -17.97
N ARG A 118 -10.31 -9.98 -18.12
CA ARG A 118 -11.32 -11.03 -17.94
C ARG A 118 -11.78 -11.13 -16.48
N ILE A 119 -10.83 -11.13 -15.54
CA ILE A 119 -11.11 -11.18 -14.09
C ILE A 119 -11.96 -9.98 -13.68
N PHE A 120 -11.54 -8.77 -14.05
CA PHE A 120 -12.28 -7.54 -13.73
C PHE A 120 -13.67 -7.54 -14.37
N SER A 121 -13.79 -7.91 -15.65
CA SER A 121 -15.09 -7.98 -16.36
C SER A 121 -16.07 -8.91 -15.64
N ASN A 122 -15.61 -10.10 -15.25
CA ASN A 122 -16.45 -11.08 -14.55
C ASN A 122 -16.88 -10.60 -13.16
N TRP A 123 -16.03 -9.85 -12.47
CA TRP A 123 -16.33 -9.26 -11.17
C TRP A 123 -17.32 -8.09 -11.28
N VAL A 124 -17.06 -7.12 -12.17
CA VAL A 124 -17.86 -5.88 -12.29
C VAL A 124 -19.27 -6.15 -12.83
N LYS A 125 -19.44 -7.14 -13.72
CA LYS A 125 -20.75 -7.55 -14.24
C LYS A 125 -21.71 -8.02 -13.14
N LYS A 126 -21.19 -8.55 -12.04
CA LYS A 126 -21.98 -9.00 -10.89
C LYS A 126 -22.40 -7.86 -9.96
N ARG A 127 -21.98 -6.62 -10.22
CA ARG A 127 -22.34 -5.45 -9.39
C ARG A 127 -23.58 -4.77 -9.99
N TRP A 128 -24.74 -4.96 -9.34
CA TRP A 128 -26.03 -4.44 -9.82
C TRP A 128 -26.01 -2.91 -9.97
N PHE A 129 -25.53 -2.21 -8.94
CA PHE A 129 -25.43 -0.74 -8.90
C PHE A 129 -24.21 -0.14 -9.63
N ALA A 130 -23.37 -0.95 -10.26
CA ALA A 130 -22.21 -0.40 -10.98
C ALA A 130 -22.66 0.32 -12.27
N PRO A 131 -22.21 1.57 -12.52
CA PRO A 131 -22.51 2.28 -13.76
C PRO A 131 -22.04 1.52 -15.00
N ASN A 132 -22.76 1.66 -16.11
CA ASN A 132 -22.39 0.99 -17.37
C ASN A 132 -21.00 1.39 -17.87
N ALA A 133 -20.61 2.66 -17.67
CA ALA A 133 -19.26 3.15 -18.00
C ALA A 133 -18.17 2.39 -17.23
N LEU A 134 -18.41 2.03 -15.96
CA LEU A 134 -17.47 1.24 -15.17
C LEU A 134 -17.42 -0.22 -15.68
N LYS A 135 -18.56 -0.78 -16.10
CA LYS A 135 -18.65 -2.14 -16.62
C LYS A 135 -17.87 -2.33 -17.93
N THR A 136 -17.66 -1.28 -18.71
CA THR A 136 -16.90 -1.33 -19.98
C THR A 136 -15.45 -0.85 -19.86
N LEU A 137 -15.05 -0.29 -18.71
CA LEU A 137 -13.75 0.36 -18.51
C LEU A 137 -12.54 -0.54 -18.81
N TYR A 138 -12.67 -1.86 -18.57
CA TYR A 138 -11.61 -2.84 -18.83
C TYR A 138 -11.20 -2.94 -20.30
N GLN A 139 -12.09 -2.57 -21.24
CA GLN A 139 -11.84 -2.66 -22.68
C GLN A 139 -10.87 -1.57 -23.16
N ALA A 140 -10.69 -0.51 -22.38
CA ALA A 140 -9.85 0.62 -22.76
C ALA A 140 -8.35 0.41 -22.46
N GLY A 141 -7.93 -0.80 -22.05
CA GLY A 141 -6.53 -1.08 -21.71
C GLY A 141 -6.01 -0.31 -20.48
N LYS A 142 -6.91 0.19 -19.63
CA LYS A 142 -6.59 1.11 -18.54
C LYS A 142 -6.22 0.45 -17.21
N ILE A 143 -6.20 -0.88 -17.12
CA ILE A 143 -5.87 -1.55 -15.86
C ILE A 143 -4.36 -1.74 -15.79
N MET A 144 -3.74 -1.02 -14.86
CA MET A 144 -2.31 -1.05 -14.61
C MET A 144 -2.04 -1.66 -13.24
N GLY A 145 -0.98 -2.46 -13.13
CA GLY A 145 -0.43 -2.84 -11.84
C GLY A 145 0.33 -1.67 -11.23
N ILE A 146 0.14 -1.43 -9.94
CA ILE A 146 0.92 -0.47 -9.16
C ILE A 146 1.48 -1.17 -7.93
N TYR A 147 2.69 -0.80 -7.54
CA TYR A 147 3.21 -1.14 -6.22
C TYR A 147 2.80 -0.04 -5.25
N LEU A 148 2.18 -0.45 -4.14
CA LEU A 148 1.88 0.44 -3.03
C LEU A 148 2.97 0.26 -1.97
N PRO A 149 3.79 1.28 -1.70
CA PRO A 149 4.72 1.21 -0.58
C PRO A 149 3.93 1.26 0.72
N TYR A 150 4.17 0.31 1.62
CA TYR A 150 3.61 0.34 2.95
C TYR A 150 4.64 -0.17 3.95
N TRP A 151 4.54 0.36 5.16
CA TRP A 151 5.36 -0.04 6.29
C TRP A 151 4.56 -1.04 7.11
N SER A 152 5.13 -2.22 7.35
CA SER A 152 4.67 -3.11 8.41
C SER A 152 5.49 -2.84 9.66
N PHE A 153 4.84 -2.77 10.81
CA PHE A 153 5.51 -2.76 12.10
C PHE A 153 4.94 -3.91 12.93
N ASP A 154 5.83 -4.56 13.68
CA ASP A 154 5.43 -5.53 14.69
C ASP A 154 5.47 -4.83 16.05
N ASN A 155 4.43 -5.05 16.85
CA ASN A 155 4.40 -4.64 18.24
C ASN A 155 4.19 -5.87 19.12
N ASN A 156 5.03 -6.03 20.13
CA ASN A 156 4.80 -6.95 21.23
C ASN A 156 4.65 -6.11 22.50
N ALA A 157 3.40 -5.84 22.89
CA ALA A 157 3.08 -5.05 24.06
C ALA A 157 2.27 -5.91 25.03
N ASP A 158 2.73 -5.94 26.28
CA ASP A 158 1.98 -6.42 27.42
C ASP A 158 1.56 -5.19 28.24
N CYS A 159 0.29 -5.12 28.63
CA CYS A 159 -0.24 -4.00 29.39
C CYS A 159 -1.31 -4.48 30.35
N ASP A 160 -1.04 -4.31 31.64
CA ASP A 160 -2.05 -4.37 32.68
C ASP A 160 -2.98 -3.16 32.53
N TYR A 161 -4.27 -3.40 32.31
CA TYR A 161 -5.28 -2.36 32.32
C TYR A 161 -6.39 -2.68 33.31
N THR A 162 -6.92 -1.62 33.94
CA THR A 162 -8.13 -1.69 34.76
C THR A 162 -9.24 -0.94 34.04
N ALA A 163 -10.39 -1.59 33.87
CA ALA A 163 -11.57 -0.96 33.27
C ALA A 163 -12.66 -0.72 34.32
N LEU A 164 -13.30 0.45 34.23
CA LEU A 164 -14.52 0.77 34.97
C LEU A 164 -15.68 0.87 33.98
N GLY A 165 -16.79 0.22 34.30
CA GLY A 165 -18.06 0.39 33.62
C GLY A 165 -18.84 1.52 34.31
N GLY A 166 -19.49 2.38 33.52
CA GLY A 166 -20.36 3.44 34.04
C GLY A 166 -21.82 3.11 33.76
N ILE A 167 -22.70 3.27 34.75
CA ILE A 167 -24.16 3.31 34.56
C ILE A 167 -24.63 4.72 34.90
N ASP A 168 -25.21 5.38 33.92
CA ASP A 168 -25.80 6.70 34.12
C ASP A 168 -27.17 6.56 34.77
N ARG A 169 -27.41 7.36 35.82
CA ARG A 169 -28.72 7.57 36.41
C ARG A 169 -29.04 9.05 36.53
N THR A 170 -30.32 9.37 36.42
CA THR A 170 -30.81 10.71 36.68
C THR A 170 -31.06 10.87 38.18
N GLU A 171 -30.41 11.85 38.79
CA GLU A 171 -30.60 12.23 40.18
C GLU A 171 -31.32 13.56 40.27
N THR A 172 -32.38 13.59 41.07
CA THR A 172 -33.16 14.81 41.33
C THR A 172 -32.70 15.44 42.63
N TYR A 173 -32.45 16.75 42.61
CA TYR A 173 -32.04 17.52 43.79
C TYR A 173 -32.77 18.86 43.84
N TYR A 174 -32.82 19.46 45.03
CA TYR A 174 -33.40 20.78 45.24
C TYR A 174 -32.28 21.80 45.43
N GLU A 175 -32.34 22.88 44.66
CA GLU A 175 -31.45 24.02 44.77
C GLU A 175 -32.30 25.29 44.67
N ASP A 176 -32.17 26.18 45.65
CA ASP A 176 -32.98 27.40 45.78
C ASP A 176 -34.50 27.18 45.71
N GLY A 177 -34.97 26.07 46.29
CA GLY A 177 -36.39 25.69 46.33
C GLY A 177 -36.95 25.24 44.97
N LYS A 178 -36.12 25.07 43.95
CA LYS A 178 -36.51 24.51 42.65
C LYS A 178 -35.95 23.10 42.46
N GLU A 179 -36.77 22.21 41.94
CA GLU A 179 -36.38 20.85 41.58
C GLU A 179 -35.55 20.89 40.29
N LYS A 180 -34.38 20.25 40.32
CA LYS A 180 -33.47 20.11 39.18
C LYS A 180 -33.02 18.66 39.05
N THR A 181 -32.66 18.25 37.84
CA THR A 181 -32.10 16.92 37.56
C THR A 181 -30.67 17.03 37.05
N ARG A 182 -29.80 16.11 37.46
CA ARG A 182 -28.46 15.92 36.88
C ARG A 182 -28.24 14.46 36.51
N ILE A 183 -27.37 14.22 35.54
CA ILE A 183 -26.88 12.87 35.25
C ILE A 183 -25.70 12.58 36.16
N VAL A 184 -25.75 11.45 36.86
CA VAL A 184 -24.66 10.93 37.68
C VAL A 184 -24.28 9.56 37.13
N THR A 185 -23.00 9.35 36.86
CA THR A 185 -22.46 8.06 36.43
C THR A 185 -21.95 7.30 37.66
N ASP A 186 -22.56 6.14 37.94
CA ASP A 186 -22.05 5.23 38.96
C ASP A 186 -21.03 4.28 38.30
N TRP A 187 -19.79 4.32 38.78
CA TRP A 187 -18.69 3.52 38.25
C TRP A 187 -18.53 2.20 39.01
N TYR A 188 -18.29 1.10 38.30
CA TYR A 188 -18.00 -0.21 38.88
C TYR A 188 -16.85 -0.90 38.16
N SER A 189 -16.08 -1.72 38.88
CA SER A 189 -14.96 -2.46 38.29
C SER A 189 -15.46 -3.54 37.33
N VAL A 190 -14.89 -3.55 36.12
CA VAL A 190 -15.14 -4.62 35.15
C VAL A 190 -14.06 -5.68 35.35
N LYS A 191 -14.49 -6.92 35.63
CA LYS A 191 -13.58 -8.07 35.58
C LYS A 191 -13.46 -8.53 34.14
N CYS A 192 -12.24 -8.69 33.65
CA CYS A 192 -12.00 -9.37 32.38
C CYS A 192 -12.42 -10.84 32.53
N ALA A 193 -13.18 -11.37 31.57
CA ALA A 193 -13.49 -12.79 31.53
C ALA A 193 -12.22 -13.56 31.14
N GLU A 194 -11.94 -14.65 31.88
CA GLU A 194 -10.89 -15.63 31.55
C GLU A 194 -11.26 -16.48 30.33
#